data_AF-A0A8S3JP76-F1
#
_entry.id   AF-A0A8S3JP76-F1
#
_cell.length_a   1.000
_cell.length_b   1.000
_cell.length_c   1.000
_cell.angle_alpha   90.00
_cell.angle_beta   90.00
_cell.angle_gamma   90.00
#
_symmetry.space_group_name_H-M   'P 1'
#
loop_
_entity.id
_entity.type
_entity.pdbx_description
1 polymer ?
#
loop_
_entity_poly.entity_id
_entity_poly.type
_entity_poly.pdbx_seq_one_letter_code
_entity_poly.pdbx_strand_id
1 'polypeptide(L)'
;TLQRYGLRIYQDQLIAPLYDADRSLVNIVVLDPISQTNTKPLKLTVPFGLNLLSARNAEIMLVDSIWDALCVYQTTGKVAIALPSAKFSIRMNMIFEHLRKIHIWCSNDKALAFRLANVLSPHRCFMIT
;
A
#
# COMPACT_ATOMS: atom_id res chain seq x y z
N THR A 1 15.16 -1.10 -3.81
CA THR A 1 13.70 -1.09 -3.65
C THR A 1 13.15 -2.40 -3.13
N LEU A 2 13.35 -3.52 -3.84
CA LEU A 2 12.77 -4.84 -3.51
C LEU A 2 13.09 -5.32 -2.08
N GLN A 3 14.35 -5.20 -1.63
CA GLN A 3 14.76 -5.63 -0.29
C GLN A 3 14.08 -4.85 0.84
N ARG A 4 13.82 -3.54 0.67
CA ARG A 4 13.16 -2.70 1.67
C ARG A 4 11.72 -3.14 1.89
N TYR A 5 10.98 -3.38 0.81
CA TYR A 5 9.61 -3.92 0.88
C TYR A 5 9.56 -5.41 1.23
N GLY A 6 10.70 -6.06 1.47
CA GLY A 6 10.74 -7.48 1.85
C GLY A 6 10.43 -8.43 0.70
N LEU A 7 10.40 -7.97 -0.56
CA LEU A 7 10.21 -8.85 -1.71
C LEU A 7 11.31 -9.90 -1.81
N ARG A 8 10.94 -11.10 -2.22
CA ARG A 8 11.84 -12.25 -2.37
C ARG A 8 11.51 -12.99 -3.66
N ILE A 9 12.50 -13.73 -4.16
CA ILE A 9 12.30 -14.72 -5.21
C ILE A 9 12.34 -16.09 -4.53
N TYR A 10 11.31 -16.90 -4.73
CA TYR A 10 11.22 -18.27 -4.21
C TYR A 10 10.71 -19.18 -5.31
N GLN A 11 11.48 -20.20 -5.68
CA GLN A 11 11.13 -21.14 -6.76
C GLN A 11 10.71 -20.42 -8.06
N ASP A 12 11.53 -19.46 -8.51
CA ASP A 12 11.29 -18.60 -9.68
C ASP A 12 10.03 -17.71 -9.64
N GLN A 13 9.37 -17.63 -8.48
CA GLN A 13 8.24 -16.74 -8.26
C GLN A 13 8.66 -15.53 -7.44
N LEU A 14 8.25 -14.34 -7.88
CA LEU A 14 8.36 -13.13 -7.09
C LEU A 14 7.27 -13.14 -6.01
N ILE A 15 7.65 -13.05 -4.75
CA ILE A 15 6.72 -13.07 -3.61
C ILE A 15 6.82 -11.78 -2.79
N ALA A 16 5.67 -11.31 -2.34
CA ALA A 16 5.49 -10.15 -1.49
C ALA A 16 4.93 -10.58 -0.13
N PRO A 17 5.74 -10.56 0.95
CA PRO A 17 5.22 -10.75 2.29
C PRO A 17 4.36 -9.55 2.71
N LEU A 18 3.22 -9.84 3.33
CA LEU A 18 2.31 -8.87 3.92
C LEU A 18 2.48 -8.91 5.44
N TYR A 19 2.71 -7.75 6.03
CA TYR A 19 2.86 -7.58 7.47
C TYR A 19 1.74 -6.73 8.04
N ASP A 20 1.39 -6.97 9.30
CA ASP A 20 0.54 -6.05 10.06
C ASP A 20 1.33 -4.84 10.59
N ALA A 21 0.65 -4.00 11.38
CA ALA A 21 1.25 -2.82 12.01
C ALA A 21 2.35 -3.18 13.03
N ASP A 22 2.27 -4.36 13.65
CA ASP A 22 3.24 -4.88 14.61
C ASP A 22 4.42 -5.59 13.92
N ARG A 23 4.46 -5.57 12.59
CA ARG A 23 5.48 -6.19 11.73
C ARG A 23 5.48 -7.72 11.80
N SER A 24 4.37 -8.33 12.22
CA SER A 24 4.18 -9.76 12.15
C SER A 24 3.77 -10.16 10.74
N LEU A 25 4.31 -11.28 10.23
CA LEU A 25 3.95 -11.80 8.90
C LEU A 25 2.50 -12.33 8.95
N VAL A 26 1.63 -11.73 8.12
CA VAL A 26 0.22 -12.10 8.03
C VAL A 26 -0.03 -13.03 6.85
N ASN A 27 0.57 -12.75 5.70
CA ASN A 27 0.35 -13.50 4.47
C ASN A 27 1.55 -13.36 3.52
N ILE A 28 1.62 -14.23 2.52
CA ILE A 28 2.58 -14.11 1.40
C ILE A 28 1.78 -14.13 0.11
N VAL A 29 2.03 -13.15 -0.75
CA VAL A 29 1.34 -13.03 -2.03
C VAL A 29 2.33 -13.27 -3.17
N VAL A 30 1.96 -14.15 -4.09
CA VAL A 30 2.73 -14.37 -5.31
C VAL A 30 2.41 -13.24 -6.30
N LEU A 31 3.45 -12.54 -6.74
CA LEU A 31 3.39 -11.51 -7.76
C LEU A 31 3.68 -12.13 -9.12
N ASP A 32 2.65 -12.74 -9.71
CA ASP A 32 2.75 -13.26 -11.06
C ASP A 32 2.44 -12.14 -12.08
N PRO A 33 3.37 -11.81 -13.00
CA PRO A 33 3.13 -10.84 -14.07
C PRO A 33 1.96 -11.21 -14.98
N ILE A 34 1.68 -12.52 -15.14
CA ILE A 34 0.67 -13.05 -16.07
C ILE A 34 -0.72 -13.03 -15.43
N SER A 35 -0.80 -13.22 -14.12
CA SER A 35 -2.07 -13.21 -13.36
C SER A 35 -2.78 -11.84 -13.34
N GLN A 36 -2.09 -10.74 -13.68
CA GLN A 36 -2.70 -9.41 -13.74
C GLN A 36 -3.42 -9.11 -15.05
N THR A 37 -3.14 -9.88 -16.12
CA THR A 37 -3.81 -9.71 -17.41
C THR A 37 -5.10 -10.52 -17.52
N ASN A 38 -5.33 -11.50 -16.63
CA ASN A 38 -6.49 -12.38 -16.66
C ASN A 38 -7.36 -12.29 -15.39
N THR A 39 -8.47 -11.55 -15.53
CA THR A 39 -9.78 -11.64 -14.83
C THR A 39 -9.89 -11.55 -13.30
N LYS A 40 -8.84 -11.54 -12.48
CA LYS A 40 -8.96 -11.17 -11.04
C LYS A 40 -7.80 -10.31 -10.54
N PRO A 41 -8.05 -9.03 -10.19
CA PRO A 41 -7.03 -8.21 -9.55
C PRO A 41 -6.59 -8.84 -8.23
N LEU A 42 -5.29 -8.71 -7.93
CA LEU A 42 -4.68 -9.22 -6.70
C LEU A 42 -5.46 -8.72 -5.48
N LYS A 43 -6.16 -9.62 -4.79
CA LYS A 43 -6.93 -9.27 -3.60
C LYS A 43 -6.01 -9.25 -2.38
N LEU A 44 -5.50 -8.07 -2.08
CA LEU A 44 -4.85 -7.80 -0.79
C LEU A 44 -5.88 -8.00 0.34
N THR A 45 -5.51 -8.78 1.35
CA THR A 45 -6.29 -8.93 2.60
C THR A 45 -5.90 -7.88 3.64
N VAL A 46 -4.66 -7.41 3.58
CA VAL A 46 -4.10 -6.33 4.39
C VAL A 46 -3.24 -5.42 3.50
N PRO A 47 -2.96 -4.18 3.91
CA PRO A 47 -2.13 -3.28 3.13
C PRO A 47 -0.69 -3.78 3.01
N PHE A 48 -0.13 -3.60 1.82
CA PHE A 48 1.27 -3.91 1.55
C PHE A 48 2.16 -2.71 1.89
N GLY A 49 3.29 -2.96 2.55
CA GLY A 49 4.27 -1.92 2.93
C GLY A 49 4.07 -1.32 4.32
N LEU A 50 3.13 -1.83 5.14
CA LEU A 50 2.96 -1.37 6.53
C LEU A 50 4.22 -1.50 7.37
N ASN A 51 5.03 -2.54 7.15
CA ASN A 51 6.31 -2.75 7.82
C ASN A 51 7.34 -1.62 7.59
N LEU A 52 7.17 -0.83 6.53
CA LEU A 52 8.01 0.33 6.24
C LEU A 52 7.56 1.59 6.99
N LEU A 53 6.35 1.58 7.53
CA LEU A 53 5.85 2.67 8.34
C LEU A 53 6.62 2.71 9.67
N SER A 54 7.10 3.90 9.99
CA SER A 54 7.78 4.24 11.23
C SER A 54 7.12 5.50 11.79
N ALA A 55 7.22 5.68 13.11
CA ALA A 55 6.85 6.93 13.77
C ALA A 55 7.61 8.16 13.20
N ARG A 56 8.74 7.94 12.50
CA ARG A 56 9.51 9.00 11.83
C ARG A 56 8.94 9.44 10.49
N ASN A 57 8.02 8.67 9.89
CA ASN A 57 7.37 9.08 8.66
C ASN A 57 6.42 10.23 8.96
N ALA A 58 6.69 11.42 8.41
CA ALA A 58 5.75 12.53 8.44
C ALA A 58 4.79 12.52 7.22
N GLU A 59 5.19 11.82 6.16
CA GLU A 59 4.50 11.77 4.87
C GLU A 59 4.57 10.37 4.26
N ILE A 60 3.47 9.92 3.64
CA ILE A 60 3.39 8.67 2.85
C ILE A 60 2.60 8.87 1.55
N MET A 61 2.68 7.86 0.68
CA MET A 61 1.79 7.66 -0.47
C MET A 61 0.86 6.46 -0.21
N LEU A 62 -0.42 6.60 -0.54
CA LEU A 62 -1.39 5.51 -0.60
C LEU A 62 -1.72 5.23 -2.07
N VAL A 63 -1.64 3.96 -2.45
CA VAL A 63 -1.85 3.52 -3.84
C VAL A 63 -2.76 2.29 -3.92
N ASP A 64 -3.25 1.98 -5.11
CA ASP A 64 -4.18 0.88 -5.37
C ASP A 64 -3.51 -0.46 -5.70
N SER A 65 -2.21 -0.48 -6.05
CA SER A 65 -1.50 -1.73 -6.37
C SER A 65 -0.10 -1.83 -5.72
N ILE A 66 0.36 -3.08 -5.52
CA ILE A 66 1.73 -3.35 -5.06
C ILE A 66 2.75 -2.74 -6.04
N TRP A 67 2.50 -2.83 -7.35
CA TRP A 67 3.42 -2.31 -8.35
C TRP A 67 3.54 -0.80 -8.29
N ASP A 68 2.43 -0.09 -8.08
CA ASP A 68 2.47 1.36 -7.90
C ASP A 68 3.25 1.74 -6.65
N ALA A 69 3.14 0.97 -5.57
CA ALA A 69 3.90 1.22 -4.35
C ALA A 69 5.41 1.07 -4.60
N LEU A 70 5.79 0.03 -5.33
CA LEU A 70 7.18 -0.20 -5.71
C LEU A 70 7.70 0.88 -6.65
N CYS A 71 6.90 1.29 -7.63
CA CYS A 71 7.23 2.34 -8.60
C CYS A 71 7.43 3.69 -7.89
N VAL A 72 6.51 4.08 -7.01
CA VAL A 72 6.61 5.32 -6.23
C VAL A 72 7.87 5.32 -5.37
N TYR A 73 8.14 4.24 -4.63
CA TYR A 73 9.34 4.18 -3.80
C TYR A 73 10.61 4.21 -4.63
N GLN A 74 10.67 3.48 -5.74
CA GLN A 74 11.82 3.47 -6.62
C GLN A 74 12.11 4.85 -7.21
N THR A 75 11.06 5.59 -7.57
CA THR A 75 11.18 6.89 -8.24
C THR A 75 11.43 8.02 -7.25
N THR A 76 10.82 7.98 -6.08
CA THR A 76 10.77 9.12 -5.14
C THR A 76 11.49 8.88 -3.81
N GLY A 77 11.80 7.61 -3.48
CA GLY A 77 12.28 7.22 -2.15
C GLY A 77 11.23 7.33 -1.03
N LYS A 78 10.00 7.78 -1.33
CA LYS A 78 8.93 7.92 -0.34
C LYS A 78 8.25 6.58 -0.08
N VAL A 79 7.86 6.35 1.18
CA VAL A 79 7.10 5.16 1.57
C VAL A 79 5.72 5.21 0.91
N ALA A 80 5.43 4.18 0.13
CA ALA A 80 4.13 3.96 -0.50
C ALA A 80 3.48 2.69 0.06
N ILE A 81 2.18 2.75 0.35
CA ILE A 81 1.41 1.65 0.92
C ILE A 81 0.29 1.31 -0.05
N ALA A 82 0.28 0.07 -0.53
CA ALA A 82 -0.78 -0.41 -1.40
C ALA A 82 -1.94 -0.93 -0.56
N LEU A 83 -3.14 -0.43 -0.83
CA LEU A 83 -4.31 -0.71 -0.01
C LEU A 83 -5.14 -1.87 -0.57
N PRO A 84 -5.82 -2.64 0.30
CA PRO A 84 -6.81 -3.59 -0.15
C PRO A 84 -8.02 -2.88 -0.76
N SER A 85 -8.44 -3.34 -1.94
CA SER A 85 -9.61 -2.81 -2.67
C SER A 85 -10.92 -2.96 -1.89
N ALA A 86 -10.98 -3.91 -0.96
CA ALA A 86 -12.13 -4.17 -0.10
C ALA A 86 -11.82 -3.74 1.34
N LYS A 87 -12.42 -2.61 1.75
CA LYS A 87 -12.58 -2.15 3.14
C LYS A 87 -11.33 -1.54 3.79
N PHE A 88 -11.22 -0.22 3.66
CA PHE A 88 -10.49 0.58 4.64
C PHE A 88 -11.34 0.70 5.92
N SER A 89 -10.81 0.26 7.06
CA SER A 89 -11.53 0.28 8.35
C SER A 89 -11.09 1.45 9.22
N ILE A 90 -11.87 1.80 10.25
CA ILE A 90 -11.47 2.82 11.25
C ILE A 90 -10.14 2.44 11.94
N ARG A 91 -9.86 1.15 12.14
CA ARG A 91 -8.57 0.69 12.71
C ARG A 91 -7.37 1.09 11.84
N MET A 92 -7.57 1.17 10.53
CA MET A 92 -6.53 1.65 9.61
C MET A 92 -6.27 3.15 9.76
N ASN A 93 -7.25 3.95 10.18
CA ASN A 93 -7.04 5.38 10.45
C ASN A 93 -6.03 5.57 11.58
N MET A 94 -6.15 4.80 12.67
CA MET A 94 -5.25 4.87 13.83
C MET A 94 -3.77 4.65 13.45
N ILE A 95 -3.51 3.77 12.48
CA ILE A 95 -2.15 3.50 11.96
C ILE A 95 -1.54 4.74 11.30
N PHE A 96 -2.37 5.66 10.79
CA PHE A 96 -1.95 6.84 10.03
C PHE A 96 -2.18 8.15 10.77
N GLU A 97 -2.60 8.11 12.04
CA GLU A 97 -2.89 9.32 12.83
C GLU A 97 -1.66 10.21 13.04
N HIS A 98 -0.46 9.63 13.18
CA HIS A 98 0.77 10.41 13.35
C HIS A 98 1.26 11.11 12.08
N LEU A 99 0.69 10.78 10.92
CA LEU A 99 1.11 11.35 9.64
C LEU A 99 0.59 12.78 9.48
N ARG A 100 1.47 13.69 9.05
CA ARG A 100 1.08 15.07 8.75
C ARG A 100 0.49 15.20 7.35
N LYS A 101 0.96 14.35 6.43
CA LYS A 101 0.60 14.42 5.02
C LYS A 101 0.42 13.02 4.43
N ILE A 102 -0.67 12.82 3.70
CA ILE A 102 -1.01 11.56 3.04
C ILE A 102 -1.33 11.87 1.58
N HIS A 103 -0.47 11.45 0.68
CA HIS A 103 -0.76 11.51 -0.75
C HIS A 103 -1.58 10.30 -1.16
N ILE A 104 -2.63 10.48 -1.94
CA ILE A 104 -3.51 9.39 -2.39
C ILE A 104 -3.48 9.36 -3.92
N TRP A 105 -2.95 8.27 -4.46
CA TRP A 105 -2.85 8.02 -5.89
C TRP A 105 -3.46 6.66 -6.21
N CYS A 106 -4.78 6.62 -6.41
CA CYS A 106 -5.51 5.42 -6.82
C CYS A 106 -5.93 5.60 -8.29
N SER A 107 -5.07 5.16 -9.20
CA SER A 107 -5.23 5.42 -10.63
C SER A 107 -6.49 4.77 -11.22
N ASN A 108 -6.87 3.58 -10.73
CA ASN A 108 -7.98 2.81 -11.27
C ASN A 108 -9.30 2.96 -10.50
N ASP A 109 -9.27 3.49 -9.27
CA ASP A 109 -10.46 3.66 -8.42
C ASP A 109 -10.46 5.02 -7.72
N LYS A 110 -10.99 6.03 -8.43
CA LYS A 110 -11.18 7.39 -7.87
C LYS A 110 -12.12 7.39 -6.67
N ALA A 111 -13.14 6.53 -6.67
CA ALA A 111 -14.08 6.44 -5.55
C ALA A 111 -13.38 5.94 -4.28
N LEU A 112 -12.42 5.02 -4.40
CA LEU A 112 -11.54 4.63 -3.30
C LEU A 112 -10.74 5.83 -2.78
N ALA A 113 -10.13 6.64 -3.65
CA ALA A 113 -9.37 7.80 -3.22
C ALA A 113 -10.21 8.77 -2.36
N PHE A 114 -11.43 9.09 -2.78
CA PHE A 114 -12.35 9.93 -2.02
C PHE A 114 -12.77 9.31 -0.67
N ARG A 115 -13.12 8.01 -0.66
CA ARG A 115 -13.46 7.30 0.59
C ARG A 115 -12.30 7.31 1.58
N LEU A 116 -11.08 7.10 1.10
CA LEU A 116 -9.87 7.14 1.91
C LEU A 116 -9.65 8.52 2.51
N ALA A 117 -9.76 9.57 1.71
CA ALA A 117 -9.61 10.95 2.18
C ALA A 117 -10.62 11.29 3.30
N ASN A 118 -11.86 10.81 3.17
CA ASN A 118 -12.89 11.01 4.19
C ASN A 118 -12.58 10.29 5.51
N VAL A 119 -12.03 9.07 5.45
CA VAL A 119 -11.70 8.31 6.67
C VAL A 119 -10.40 8.81 7.33
N LEU A 120 -9.44 9.27 6.54
CA LEU A 120 -8.08 9.62 6.97
C LEU A 120 -7.91 11.07 7.48
N SER A 121 -9.03 11.77 7.70
CA SER A 121 -9.08 13.21 7.93
C SER A 121 -8.71 14.02 6.67
N PRO A 122 -9.70 14.62 5.97
CA PRO A 122 -9.52 15.27 4.67
C PRO A 122 -8.40 16.32 4.63
N HIS A 123 -8.18 17.06 5.73
CA HIS A 123 -7.18 18.14 5.80
C HIS A 123 -5.72 17.68 5.60
N ARG A 124 -5.45 16.38 5.76
CA ARG A 124 -4.11 15.79 5.62
C ARG A 124 -3.94 15.06 4.29
N CYS A 125 -5.01 14.92 3.52
CA CYS A 125 -5.07 14.08 2.33
C CYS A 125 -4.93 14.91 1.06
N PHE A 126 -3.99 14.51 0.19
CA PHE A 126 -3.69 15.19 -1.07
C PHE A 126 -3.86 14.19 -2.22
N MET A 127 -4.95 14.34 -2.98
CA MET A 127 -5.23 13.48 -4.11
C MET A 127 -4.34 13.83 -5.30
N ILE A 128 -3.75 12.81 -5.92
CA ILE A 128 -3.00 12.91 -7.16
C ILE A 128 -3.90 12.33 -8.26
N THR A 129 -4.30 13.19 -9.20
CA THR A 129 -5.22 12.86 -10.31
C THR A 129 -4.48 12.50 -11.58
#